data_AF-A0A939L142-F1
#
_entry.id   AF-A0A939L142-F1
#
_cell.length_a   1.000
_cell.length_b   1.000
_cell.length_c   1.000
_cell.angle_alpha   90.00
_cell.angle_beta   90.00
_cell.angle_gamma   90.00
#
_symmetry.space_group_name_H-M   'P 1'
#
loop_
_entity.id
_entity.type
_entity.pdbx_description
1 polymer ?
#
loop_
_entity_poly.entity_id
_entity_poly.type
_entity_poly.pdbx_seq_one_letter_code
_entity_poly.pdbx_strand_id
1 'polypeptide(L)'
;PVGPVLRGLLDRRTYPRWLRDQADRLREAAPAQDPDAIPLGWGPPVRMAPWATHRAASLVADLLEEHAATARPLAAERGQHQTLHRLRAASGLYRQLRQEFDQPWLAFPFLDDRVVEACLAVRTHERGTPFAYKPLLAEAAHGVVPAELLGRRTKGSTDSDFYAGLREQRAALGRLVDHSLLAETGLLDVPALRAALHVPLPRTSAALEDALAVEHWLRHGRLTAPAPVRSGPPTRSA
;
A
#
# COMPACT_ATOMS: atom_id res chain seq x y z
N PRO A 1 18.98 1.54 -18.79
CA PRO A 1 17.55 1.78 -18.49
C PRO A 1 16.56 1.72 -19.68
N VAL A 2 17.00 1.72 -20.96
CA VAL A 2 16.07 1.76 -22.12
C VAL A 2 15.22 0.48 -22.25
N GLY A 3 15.80 -0.71 -22.05
CA GLY A 3 15.10 -1.98 -22.19
C GLY A 3 13.86 -2.14 -21.28
N PRO A 4 13.95 -1.90 -19.96
CA PRO A 4 12.81 -1.93 -19.06
C PRO A 4 11.71 -0.92 -19.42
N VAL A 5 12.07 0.29 -19.84
CA VAL A 5 11.13 1.32 -20.27
C VAL A 5 10.39 0.89 -21.54
N LEU A 6 11.12 0.43 -22.57
CA LEU A 6 10.52 -0.10 -23.78
C LEU A 6 9.58 -1.27 -23.48
N ARG A 7 9.97 -2.18 -22.59
CA ARG A 7 9.11 -3.29 -22.17
C ARG A 7 7.82 -2.78 -21.50
N GLY A 8 7.91 -1.76 -20.66
CA GLY A 8 6.72 -1.16 -20.03
C GLY A 8 5.82 -0.42 -21.03
N LEU A 9 6.39 0.29 -22.00
CA LEU A 9 5.64 0.97 -23.07
C LEU A 9 4.99 -0.01 -24.05
N LEU A 10 5.63 -1.15 -24.31
CA LEU A 10 5.12 -2.22 -25.16
C LEU A 10 4.17 -3.18 -24.43
N ASP A 11 4.06 -3.07 -23.10
CA ASP A 11 3.15 -3.90 -22.33
C ASP A 11 1.70 -3.54 -22.67
N ARG A 12 0.97 -4.46 -23.31
CA ARG A 12 -0.45 -4.29 -23.68
C ARG A 12 -1.41 -5.05 -22.78
N ARG A 13 -0.96 -5.57 -21.63
CA ARG A 13 -1.83 -6.32 -20.72
C ARG A 13 -2.96 -5.45 -20.20
N THR A 14 -4.16 -6.02 -20.16
CA THR A 14 -5.33 -5.44 -19.48
C THR A 14 -5.19 -5.57 -17.96
N TYR A 15 -5.96 -4.80 -17.20
CA TYR A 15 -5.92 -4.86 -15.73
C TYR A 15 -6.23 -6.26 -15.17
N PRO A 16 -7.30 -6.96 -15.62
CA PRO A 16 -7.54 -8.36 -15.25
C PRO A 16 -6.36 -9.29 -15.53
N ARG A 17 -5.75 -9.17 -16.70
CA ARG A 17 -4.59 -10.01 -17.07
C ARG A 17 -3.39 -9.70 -16.18
N TRP A 18 -3.14 -8.43 -15.89
CA TRP A 18 -2.07 -8.04 -14.99
C TRP A 18 -2.26 -8.60 -13.57
N LEU A 19 -3.51 -8.65 -13.06
CA LEU A 19 -3.82 -9.25 -11.76
C LEU A 19 -3.54 -10.76 -11.74
N ARG A 20 -3.95 -11.50 -12.78
CA ARG A 20 -3.61 -12.93 -12.91
C ARG A 20 -2.10 -13.15 -12.96
N ASP A 21 -1.39 -12.36 -13.77
CA ASP A 21 0.06 -12.41 -13.82
C ASP A 21 0.73 -12.08 -12.47
N GLN A 22 0.05 -11.36 -11.55
CA GLN A 22 0.58 -11.16 -10.19
C GLN A 22 0.43 -12.42 -9.34
N ALA A 23 -0.65 -13.18 -9.48
CA ALA A 23 -0.91 -14.41 -8.74
C ALA A 23 0.24 -15.43 -8.93
N ASP A 24 0.71 -15.58 -10.17
CA ASP A 24 1.82 -16.48 -10.53
C ASP A 24 3.19 -16.05 -9.95
N ARG A 25 3.30 -14.78 -9.53
CA ARG A 25 4.59 -14.14 -9.21
C ARG A 25 4.71 -13.72 -7.76
N LEU A 26 3.76 -14.12 -6.92
CA LEU A 26 3.66 -13.72 -5.52
C LEU A 26 4.91 -14.02 -4.70
N ARG A 27 5.61 -15.14 -4.98
CA ARG A 27 6.80 -15.58 -4.24
C ARG A 27 8.12 -15.20 -4.90
N GLU A 28 8.09 -14.54 -6.06
CA GLU A 28 9.32 -13.97 -6.62
C GLU A 28 9.90 -12.94 -5.64
N ALA A 29 11.22 -12.74 -5.69
CA ALA A 29 11.82 -11.65 -4.95
C ALA A 29 11.11 -10.34 -5.32
N ALA A 30 10.74 -9.55 -4.30
CA ALA A 30 10.31 -8.20 -4.55
C ALA A 30 11.38 -7.51 -5.41
N PRO A 31 10.99 -6.84 -6.52
CA PRO A 31 11.97 -6.10 -7.28
C PRO A 31 12.69 -5.19 -6.30
N ALA A 32 14.02 -5.12 -6.45
CA ALA A 32 14.80 -4.18 -5.65
C ALA A 32 14.09 -2.82 -5.71
N GLN A 33 14.13 -2.07 -4.60
CA GLN A 33 13.75 -0.66 -4.60
C GLN A 33 14.77 0.07 -5.47
N ASP A 34 14.64 -0.10 -6.78
CA ASP A 34 15.41 0.56 -7.80
C ASP A 34 14.80 1.97 -7.89
N PRO A 35 15.53 3.00 -7.44
CA PRO A 35 15.03 4.37 -7.48
C PRO A 35 14.72 4.81 -8.92
N ASP A 36 15.30 4.13 -9.92
CA ASP A 36 15.12 4.41 -11.34
C ASP A 36 14.02 3.54 -11.98
N ALA A 37 13.37 2.64 -11.23
CA ALA A 37 12.29 1.82 -11.76
C ALA A 37 11.05 2.68 -12.02
N ILE A 38 10.72 2.86 -13.30
CA ILE A 38 9.53 3.60 -13.73
C ILE A 38 8.31 2.66 -13.68
N PRO A 39 7.30 2.91 -12.82
CA PRO A 39 6.16 2.01 -12.65
C PRO A 39 5.14 2.16 -13.78
N LEU A 40 5.42 1.54 -14.93
CA LEU A 40 4.60 1.61 -16.15
C LEU A 40 3.43 0.58 -16.19
N GLY A 41 3.31 -0.25 -15.15
CA GLY A 41 2.25 -1.26 -15.01
C GLY A 41 0.92 -0.69 -14.51
N TRP A 42 -0.03 -1.58 -14.20
CA TRP A 42 -1.31 -1.17 -13.59
C TRP A 42 -1.19 -0.81 -12.10
N GLY A 43 -0.16 -1.28 -11.41
CA GLY A 43 0.11 -1.00 -10.01
C GLY A 43 1.49 -1.48 -9.59
N PRO A 44 1.87 -1.28 -8.32
CA PRO A 44 3.06 -1.90 -7.77
C PRO A 44 2.94 -3.44 -7.87
N PRO A 45 4.04 -4.18 -8.14
CA PRO A 45 4.01 -5.63 -8.15
C PRO A 45 3.52 -6.17 -6.80
N VAL A 46 2.57 -7.12 -6.84
CA VAL A 46 2.06 -7.76 -5.63
C VAL A 46 3.01 -8.90 -5.28
N ARG A 47 3.62 -8.83 -4.10
CA ARG A 47 4.61 -9.80 -3.62
C ARG A 47 4.33 -10.14 -2.18
N MET A 48 4.42 -11.42 -1.86
CA MET A 48 4.32 -11.91 -0.50
C MET A 48 5.63 -11.66 0.23
N ALA A 49 5.53 -11.47 1.54
CA ALA A 49 6.71 -11.34 2.38
C ALA A 49 7.57 -12.63 2.32
N PRO A 50 8.90 -12.55 2.51
CA PRO A 50 9.78 -13.72 2.43
C PRO A 50 9.45 -14.85 3.42
N TRP A 51 8.78 -14.54 4.53
CA TRP A 51 8.29 -15.50 5.54
C TRP A 51 6.86 -15.98 5.28
N ALA A 52 6.20 -15.58 4.19
CA ALA A 52 4.93 -16.16 3.81
C ALA A 52 5.13 -17.59 3.30
N THR A 53 4.35 -18.53 3.82
CA THR A 53 4.40 -19.93 3.36
C THR A 53 3.84 -20.08 1.94
N HIS A 54 4.10 -21.24 1.33
CA HIS A 54 3.44 -21.57 0.05
C HIS A 54 1.92 -21.53 0.17
N ARG A 55 1.37 -22.02 1.30
CA ARG A 55 -0.06 -21.99 1.57
C ARG A 55 -0.62 -20.57 1.56
N ALA A 56 0.06 -19.64 2.25
CA ALA A 56 -0.34 -18.23 2.25
C ALA A 56 -0.31 -17.62 0.84
N ALA A 57 0.74 -17.91 0.07
CA ALA A 57 0.84 -17.44 -1.31
C ALA A 57 -0.27 -18.02 -2.20
N SER A 58 -0.62 -19.30 -2.06
CA SER A 58 -1.72 -19.92 -2.80
C SER A 58 -3.07 -19.28 -2.46
N LEU A 59 -3.37 -19.03 -1.18
CA LEU A 59 -4.61 -18.36 -0.80
C LEU A 59 -4.74 -16.95 -1.39
N VAL A 60 -3.63 -16.20 -1.44
CA VAL A 60 -3.62 -14.88 -2.07
C VAL A 60 -3.72 -14.99 -3.60
N ALA A 61 -3.12 -16.01 -4.22
CA ALA A 61 -3.26 -16.28 -5.64
C ALA A 61 -4.73 -16.55 -6.00
N ASP A 62 -5.40 -17.43 -5.26
CA ASP A 62 -6.81 -17.76 -5.45
C ASP A 62 -7.69 -16.50 -5.37
N LEU A 63 -7.46 -15.64 -4.36
CA LEU A 63 -8.17 -14.35 -4.23
C LEU A 63 -7.91 -13.42 -5.42
N LEU A 64 -6.66 -13.32 -5.89
CA LEU A 64 -6.33 -12.50 -7.06
C LEU A 64 -6.99 -13.03 -8.32
N GLU A 65 -7.02 -14.35 -8.53
CA GLU A 65 -7.65 -14.99 -9.67
C GLU A 65 -9.17 -14.80 -9.68
N GLU A 66 -9.81 -15.02 -8.54
CA GLU A 66 -11.25 -14.81 -8.34
C GLU A 66 -11.62 -13.37 -8.69
N HIS A 67 -10.91 -12.40 -8.12
CA HIS A 67 -11.21 -10.98 -8.32
C HIS A 67 -10.81 -10.50 -9.72
N ALA A 68 -9.81 -11.11 -10.35
CA ALA A 68 -9.42 -10.78 -11.72
C ALA A 68 -10.54 -11.06 -12.74
N ALA A 69 -11.47 -11.98 -12.46
CA ALA A 69 -12.59 -12.28 -13.35
C ALA A 69 -13.53 -11.08 -13.54
N THR A 70 -13.76 -10.30 -12.48
CA THR A 70 -14.67 -9.14 -12.49
C THR A 70 -13.95 -7.80 -12.38
N ALA A 71 -12.62 -7.82 -12.25
CA ALA A 71 -11.80 -6.63 -12.10
C ALA A 71 -12.00 -5.65 -13.27
N ARG A 72 -12.25 -4.38 -12.94
CA ARG A 72 -12.29 -3.29 -13.90
C ARG A 72 -11.32 -2.21 -13.46
N PRO A 73 -10.52 -1.64 -14.37
CA PRO A 73 -9.66 -0.54 -13.99
C PRO A 73 -10.50 0.69 -13.66
N LEU A 74 -10.10 1.43 -12.63
CA LEU A 74 -10.71 2.70 -12.22
C LEU A 74 -10.68 3.80 -13.31
N ALA A 75 -9.79 3.69 -14.29
CA ALA A 75 -9.71 4.54 -15.46
C ALA A 75 -9.09 3.77 -16.63
N ALA A 76 -9.29 4.24 -17.87
CA ALA A 76 -8.76 3.58 -19.06
C ALA A 76 -7.22 3.61 -19.09
N GLU A 77 -6.62 4.73 -18.70
CA GLU A 77 -5.17 4.89 -18.66
C GLU A 77 -4.56 4.39 -17.34
N ARG A 78 -3.41 3.71 -17.41
CA ARG A 78 -2.72 3.15 -16.24
C ARG A 78 -2.34 4.20 -15.20
N GLY A 79 -1.84 5.36 -15.63
CA GLY A 79 -1.47 6.45 -14.71
C GLY A 79 -2.66 7.02 -13.95
N GLN A 80 -3.80 7.18 -14.63
CA GLN A 80 -5.06 7.62 -14.01
C GLN A 80 -5.59 6.54 -13.06
N HIS A 81 -5.57 5.27 -13.48
CA HIS A 81 -5.96 4.14 -12.63
C HIS A 81 -5.15 4.11 -11.33
N GLN A 82 -3.82 4.18 -11.43
CA GLN A 82 -2.93 4.19 -10.27
C GLN A 82 -3.22 5.38 -9.34
N THR A 83 -3.48 6.56 -9.89
CA THR A 83 -3.82 7.76 -9.11
C THR A 83 -5.12 7.55 -8.32
N LEU A 84 -6.18 7.09 -8.98
CA LEU A 84 -7.46 6.80 -8.33
C LEU A 84 -7.36 5.66 -7.32
N HIS A 85 -6.54 4.65 -7.61
CA HIS A 85 -6.31 3.53 -6.71
C HIS A 85 -5.64 3.98 -5.40
N ARG A 86 -4.60 4.83 -5.50
CA ARG A 86 -3.94 5.41 -4.32
C ARG A 86 -4.88 6.30 -3.50
N LEU A 87 -5.71 7.12 -4.16
CA LEU A 87 -6.72 7.94 -3.48
C LEU A 87 -7.71 7.05 -2.72
N ARG A 88 -8.23 6.00 -3.34
CA ARG A 88 -9.15 5.04 -2.70
C ARG A 88 -8.51 4.31 -1.51
N ALA A 89 -7.27 3.83 -1.69
CA ALA A 89 -6.54 3.13 -0.63
C ALA A 89 -6.29 4.04 0.58
N ALA A 90 -5.77 5.25 0.35
CA ALA A 90 -5.56 6.23 1.40
C ALA A 90 -6.87 6.60 2.11
N SER A 91 -7.93 6.92 1.35
CA SER A 91 -9.24 7.27 1.90
C SER A 91 -9.85 6.14 2.73
N GLY A 92 -9.63 4.88 2.33
CA GLY A 92 -10.03 3.70 3.11
C GLY A 92 -9.38 3.67 4.48
N LEU A 93 -8.06 3.81 4.52
CA LEU A 93 -7.28 3.83 5.76
C LEU A 93 -7.72 4.96 6.69
N TYR A 94 -7.85 6.18 6.18
CA TYR A 94 -8.25 7.33 7.01
C TYR A 94 -9.70 7.25 7.49
N ARG A 95 -10.60 6.64 6.70
CA ARG A 95 -11.95 6.34 7.16
C ARG A 95 -11.93 5.38 8.35
N GLN A 96 -11.13 4.31 8.28
CA GLN A 96 -10.98 3.37 9.41
C GLN A 96 -10.41 4.08 10.64
N LEU A 97 -9.40 4.93 10.44
CA LEU A 97 -8.82 5.73 11.53
C LEU A 97 -9.88 6.64 12.18
N ARG A 98 -10.73 7.31 11.39
CA ARG A 98 -11.80 8.16 11.92
C ARG A 98 -12.88 7.37 12.67
N GLN A 99 -13.17 6.14 12.23
CA GLN A 99 -14.14 5.29 12.90
C GLN A 99 -13.63 4.79 14.26
N GLU A 100 -12.33 4.54 14.37
CA GLU A 100 -11.68 4.13 15.61
C GLU A 100 -11.48 5.32 16.57
N PHE A 101 -11.01 6.45 16.03
CA PHE A 101 -10.72 7.66 16.77
C PHE A 101 -11.83 8.69 16.50
N ASP A 102 -12.92 8.62 17.27
CA ASP A 102 -13.99 9.62 17.25
C ASP A 102 -13.54 10.93 17.93
N GLN A 103 -12.58 11.61 17.31
CA GLN A 103 -11.94 12.81 17.84
C GLN A 103 -12.26 14.03 16.98
N PRO A 104 -12.73 15.15 17.55
CA PRO A 104 -13.16 16.31 16.79
C PRO A 104 -12.01 17.03 16.07
N TRP A 105 -10.75 16.81 16.48
CA TRP A 105 -9.56 17.38 15.84
C TRP A 105 -8.99 16.53 14.70
N LEU A 106 -9.49 15.31 14.48
CA LEU A 106 -8.99 14.43 13.43
C LEU A 106 -9.67 14.76 12.09
N ALA A 107 -9.03 15.61 11.30
CA ALA A 107 -9.49 16.03 9.98
C ALA A 107 -8.48 15.67 8.86
N PHE A 108 -8.99 15.41 7.66
CA PHE A 108 -8.20 15.04 6.48
C PHE A 108 -8.47 15.98 5.29
N PRO A 109 -8.07 17.26 5.38
CA PRO A 109 -8.45 18.27 4.38
C PRO A 109 -7.98 17.96 2.95
N PHE A 110 -6.87 17.23 2.79
CA PHE A 110 -6.38 16.80 1.47
C PHE A 110 -7.20 15.69 0.82
N LEU A 111 -8.16 15.12 1.54
CA LEU A 111 -9.12 14.12 1.04
C LEU A 111 -10.52 14.69 0.91
N ASP A 112 -10.69 16.00 1.13
CA ASP A 112 -11.94 16.69 0.79
C ASP A 112 -12.22 16.54 -0.70
N ASP A 113 -13.48 16.24 -1.06
CA ASP A 113 -13.87 15.99 -2.45
C ASP A 113 -13.51 17.16 -3.36
N ARG A 114 -13.63 18.42 -2.89
CA ARG A 114 -13.30 19.61 -3.70
C ARG A 114 -11.80 19.73 -3.94
N VAL A 115 -10.97 19.35 -2.97
CA VAL A 115 -9.52 19.34 -3.11
C VAL A 115 -9.10 18.24 -4.08
N VAL A 116 -9.68 17.04 -3.94
CA VAL A 116 -9.42 15.91 -4.83
C VAL A 116 -9.85 16.25 -6.27
N GLU A 117 -11.05 16.78 -6.46
CA GLU A 117 -11.58 17.20 -7.76
C GLU A 117 -10.69 18.27 -8.42
N ALA A 118 -10.27 19.29 -7.67
CA ALA A 118 -9.34 20.31 -8.18
C ALA A 118 -8.01 19.70 -8.63
N CYS A 119 -7.42 18.80 -7.83
CA CYS A 119 -6.21 18.08 -8.21
C CYS A 119 -6.42 17.17 -9.43
N LEU A 120 -7.59 16.53 -9.55
CA LEU A 120 -7.93 15.66 -10.67
C LEU A 120 -8.34 16.40 -11.96
N ALA A 121 -8.63 17.70 -11.89
CA ALA A 121 -8.87 18.54 -13.06
C ALA A 121 -7.58 18.94 -13.80
N VAL A 122 -6.44 18.98 -13.11
CA VAL A 122 -5.13 19.32 -13.68
C VAL A 122 -4.64 18.20 -14.62
N ARG A 123 -3.92 18.52 -15.70
CA ARG A 123 -3.38 17.50 -16.62
C ARG A 123 -2.36 16.60 -15.89
N THR A 124 -2.37 15.30 -16.16
CA THR A 124 -1.56 14.31 -15.41
C THR A 124 -0.06 14.68 -15.36
N HIS A 125 0.51 15.20 -16.45
CA HIS A 125 1.93 15.58 -16.52
C HIS A 125 2.28 16.88 -15.77
N GLU A 126 1.28 17.67 -15.35
CA GLU A 126 1.47 18.88 -14.54
C GLU A 126 1.32 18.60 -13.04
N ARG A 127 0.69 17.48 -12.67
CA ARG A 127 0.49 17.09 -11.26
C ARG A 127 1.78 16.68 -10.56
N GLY A 128 2.77 16.22 -11.32
CA GLY A 128 4.05 15.76 -10.80
C GLY A 128 5.12 15.75 -11.87
N THR A 129 6.35 16.01 -11.46
CA THR A 129 7.53 16.06 -12.32
C THR A 129 8.73 15.51 -11.56
N PRO A 130 9.71 14.88 -12.22
CA PRO A 130 10.96 14.47 -11.56
C PRO A 130 11.77 15.66 -11.03
N PHE A 131 11.47 16.89 -11.48
CA PHE A 131 12.25 18.09 -11.15
C PHE A 131 11.73 18.86 -9.93
N ALA A 132 10.49 18.64 -9.51
CA ALA A 132 9.86 19.38 -8.42
C ALA A 132 9.02 18.47 -7.52
N TYR A 133 9.20 18.62 -6.21
CA TYR A 133 8.45 17.87 -5.22
C TYR A 133 7.11 18.57 -4.94
N LYS A 134 6.00 17.89 -5.22
CA LYS A 134 4.61 18.38 -5.01
C LYS A 134 4.35 19.77 -5.62
N PRO A 135 4.57 19.96 -6.93
CA PRO A 135 4.48 21.28 -7.57
C PRO A 135 3.13 21.98 -7.34
N LEU A 136 2.00 21.26 -7.47
CA LEU A 136 0.68 21.87 -7.24
C LEU A 136 0.47 22.37 -5.81
N LEU A 137 1.01 21.66 -4.82
CA LEU A 137 0.90 22.09 -3.42
C LEU A 137 1.80 23.29 -3.16
N ALA A 138 3.00 23.31 -3.76
CA ALA A 138 3.92 24.43 -3.63
C ALA A 138 3.32 25.72 -4.20
N GLU A 139 2.74 25.64 -5.40
CA GLU A 139 2.03 26.77 -6.02
C GLU A 139 0.82 27.22 -5.18
N ALA A 140 0.00 26.28 -4.72
CA ALA A 140 -1.19 26.60 -3.91
C ALA A 140 -0.85 27.22 -2.54
N ALA A 141 0.31 26.91 -1.98
CA ALA A 141 0.77 27.43 -0.69
C ALA A 141 1.65 28.68 -0.82
N HIS A 142 1.96 29.12 -2.05
CA HIS A 142 2.76 30.32 -2.29
C HIS A 142 2.08 31.55 -1.68
N GLY A 143 2.82 32.32 -0.88
CA GLY A 143 2.29 33.48 -0.15
C GLY A 143 1.45 33.14 1.09
N VAL A 144 1.16 31.86 1.36
CA VAL A 144 0.49 31.38 2.58
C VAL A 144 1.49 30.90 3.61
N VAL A 145 2.57 30.24 3.17
CA VAL A 145 3.66 29.76 4.03
C VAL A 145 4.98 30.48 3.73
N PRO A 146 5.94 30.50 4.69
CA PRO A 146 7.28 31.00 4.43
C PRO A 146 7.92 30.31 3.21
N ALA A 147 8.56 31.09 2.34
CA ALA A 147 9.10 30.61 1.07
C ALA A 147 10.14 29.48 1.26
N GLU A 148 10.86 29.49 2.38
CA GLU A 148 11.85 28.47 2.75
C GLU A 148 11.22 27.08 2.90
N LEU A 149 9.94 27.00 3.31
CA LEU A 149 9.23 25.72 3.41
C LEU A 149 8.87 25.14 2.04
N LEU A 150 8.65 26.00 1.03
CA LEU A 150 8.35 25.59 -0.34
C LEU A 150 9.59 25.01 -1.04
N GLY A 151 10.77 25.51 -0.71
CA GLY A 151 12.05 25.01 -1.22
C GLY A 151 12.57 23.76 -0.51
N ARG A 152 11.88 23.25 0.51
CA ARG A 152 12.37 22.12 1.31
C ARG A 152 12.34 20.81 0.51
N ARG A 153 13.53 20.27 0.26
CA ARG A 153 13.74 19.04 -0.54
C ARG A 153 13.72 17.76 0.28
N THR A 154 13.88 17.86 1.60
CA THR A 154 13.90 16.69 2.48
C THR A 154 12.54 16.51 3.14
N LYS A 155 12.12 15.26 3.30
CA LYS A 155 11.00 14.87 4.17
C LYS A 155 11.60 14.24 5.43
N GLY A 156 11.03 14.53 6.61
CA GLY A 156 11.42 13.81 7.82
C GLY A 156 11.13 12.32 7.62
N SER A 157 12.11 11.47 7.90
CA SER A 157 11.93 10.03 7.90
C SER A 157 11.51 9.59 9.30
N THR A 158 10.55 8.68 9.37
CA THR A 158 10.14 7.98 10.61
C THR A 158 10.90 6.66 10.79
N ASP A 159 11.84 6.35 9.89
CA ASP A 159 12.55 5.06 9.90
C ASP A 159 13.41 4.92 11.16
N SER A 160 13.98 6.03 11.68
CA SER A 160 14.78 6.00 12.91
C SER A 160 13.99 5.45 14.09
N ASP A 161 12.74 5.87 14.23
CA ASP A 161 11.87 5.50 15.34
C ASP A 161 11.44 4.04 15.21
N PHE A 162 11.14 3.60 13.98
CA PHE A 162 10.88 2.19 13.68
C PHE A 162 12.05 1.29 14.10
N TYR A 163 13.27 1.58 13.66
CA TYR A 163 14.43 0.76 14.00
C TYR A 163 14.82 0.88 15.48
N ALA A 164 14.58 2.02 16.12
CA ALA A 164 14.77 2.17 17.57
C ALA A 164 13.80 1.26 18.34
N GLY A 165 12.52 1.28 17.98
CA GLY A 165 11.49 0.42 18.57
C GLY A 165 11.79 -1.07 18.38
N LEU A 166 12.22 -1.48 17.19
CA LEU A 166 12.64 -2.87 16.94
C LEU A 166 13.78 -3.32 17.86
N ARG A 167 14.78 -2.45 18.07
CA ARG A 167 15.92 -2.77 18.95
C ARG A 167 15.52 -2.84 20.41
N GLU A 168 14.74 -1.87 20.86
CA GLU A 168 14.27 -1.77 22.24
C GLU A 168 13.36 -2.94 22.62
N GLN A 169 12.43 -3.30 21.72
CA GLN A 169 11.43 -4.33 21.95
C GLN A 169 11.84 -5.72 21.43
N ARG A 170 13.10 -5.92 21.03
CA ARG A 170 13.58 -7.17 20.39
C ARG A 170 13.17 -8.45 21.11
N ALA A 171 13.21 -8.46 22.44
CA ALA A 171 12.90 -9.65 23.23
C ALA A 171 11.39 -9.91 23.29
N ALA A 172 10.58 -8.85 23.36
CA ALA A 172 9.12 -8.97 23.33
C ALA A 172 8.64 -9.41 21.94
N LEU A 173 9.19 -8.82 20.87
CA LEU A 173 8.91 -9.20 19.48
C LEU A 173 9.38 -10.63 19.19
N GLY A 174 10.52 -11.05 19.74
CA GLY A 174 10.98 -12.44 19.66
C GLY A 174 9.95 -13.43 20.22
N ARG A 175 9.45 -13.18 21.43
CA ARG A 175 8.39 -14.01 22.04
C ARG A 175 7.10 -14.01 21.22
N LEU A 176 6.74 -12.87 20.63
CA LEU A 176 5.57 -12.74 19.77
C LEU A 176 5.68 -13.66 18.54
N VAL A 177 6.87 -13.71 17.93
CA VAL A 177 7.16 -14.56 16.76
C VAL A 177 7.27 -16.03 17.14
N ASP A 178 7.87 -16.35 18.29
CA ASP A 178 8.03 -17.72 18.77
C ASP A 178 6.68 -18.42 18.99
N HIS A 179 5.63 -17.66 19.32
CA HIS A 179 4.29 -18.17 19.56
C HIS A 179 3.28 -17.79 18.46
N SER A 180 3.73 -17.44 17.26
CA SER A 180 2.90 -16.81 16.23
C SER A 180 1.62 -17.60 15.89
N LEU A 181 0.46 -16.95 16.04
CA LEU A 181 -0.85 -17.49 15.66
C LEU A 181 -0.96 -17.66 14.15
N LEU A 182 -0.34 -16.78 13.36
CA LEU A 182 -0.24 -16.94 11.91
C LEU A 182 0.53 -18.20 11.53
N ALA A 183 1.57 -18.54 12.29
CA ALA A 183 2.33 -19.77 12.08
C ALA A 183 1.52 -21.03 12.43
N GLU A 184 0.72 -21.00 13.50
CA GLU A 184 -0.19 -22.09 13.87
C GLU A 184 -1.20 -22.42 12.77
N THR A 185 -1.64 -21.42 12.00
CA THR A 185 -2.50 -21.61 10.82
C THR A 185 -1.76 -22.03 9.55
N GLY A 186 -0.42 -22.16 9.61
CA GLY A 186 0.44 -22.53 8.50
C GLY A 186 0.65 -21.43 7.46
N LEU A 187 0.39 -20.17 7.80
CA LEU A 187 0.53 -19.02 6.89
C LEU A 187 1.90 -18.34 6.98
N LEU A 188 2.65 -18.59 8.04
CA LEU A 188 3.89 -17.89 8.35
C LEU A 188 5.04 -18.84 8.73
N ASP A 189 6.21 -18.61 8.13
CA ASP A 189 7.48 -19.27 8.44
C ASP A 189 8.19 -18.52 9.57
N VAL A 190 8.16 -19.12 10.77
CA VAL A 190 8.73 -18.54 11.99
C VAL A 190 10.25 -18.34 11.89
N PRO A 191 11.06 -19.34 11.48
CA PRO A 191 12.49 -19.13 11.23
C PRO A 191 12.79 -17.93 10.31
N ALA A 192 12.07 -17.80 9.19
CA ALA A 192 12.28 -16.70 8.25
C ALA A 192 11.92 -15.33 8.84
N LEU A 193 10.80 -15.23 9.57
CA LEU A 193 10.41 -13.99 10.24
C LEU A 193 11.39 -13.63 11.37
N ARG A 194 11.85 -14.62 12.14
CA ARG A 194 12.85 -14.42 13.20
C ARG A 194 14.16 -13.86 12.63
N ALA A 195 14.62 -14.39 11.49
CA ALA A 195 15.78 -13.86 10.80
C ALA A 195 15.58 -12.39 10.38
N ALA A 196 14.40 -12.05 9.86
CA ALA A 196 14.06 -10.68 9.49
C ALA A 196 13.97 -9.71 10.68
N LEU A 197 13.56 -10.19 11.86
CA LEU A 197 13.61 -9.41 13.10
C LEU A 197 15.05 -9.13 13.56
N HIS A 198 15.94 -10.12 13.43
CA HIS A 198 17.34 -9.96 13.83
C HIS A 198 18.12 -9.04 12.89
N VAL A 199 17.84 -9.12 11.59
CA VAL A 199 18.48 -8.31 10.56
C VAL A 199 17.40 -7.64 9.73
N PRO A 200 16.76 -6.57 10.24
CA PRO A 200 15.70 -5.88 9.51
C PRO A 200 16.31 -5.13 8.33
N LEU A 201 15.75 -5.37 7.15
CA LEU A 201 16.20 -4.77 5.90
C LEU A 201 15.17 -3.74 5.43
N PRO A 202 15.59 -2.59 4.87
CA PRO A 202 14.65 -1.57 4.38
C PRO A 202 13.60 -2.12 3.40
N ARG A 203 13.98 -3.11 2.58
CA ARG A 203 13.08 -3.76 1.61
C ARG A 203 11.98 -4.63 2.23
N THR A 204 12.10 -5.01 3.51
CA THR A 204 11.14 -5.87 4.22
C THR A 204 10.56 -5.19 5.45
N SER A 205 10.92 -3.93 5.76
CA SER A 205 10.48 -3.25 6.98
C SER A 205 8.96 -3.10 7.04
N ALA A 206 8.33 -2.64 5.97
CA ALA A 206 6.87 -2.51 5.89
C ALA A 206 6.16 -3.86 6.04
N ALA A 207 6.64 -4.90 5.35
CA ALA A 207 6.07 -6.24 5.48
C ALA A 207 6.23 -6.79 6.91
N LEU A 208 7.37 -6.52 7.55
CA LEU A 208 7.65 -6.94 8.92
C LEU A 208 6.69 -6.24 9.89
N GLU A 209 6.49 -4.93 9.72
CA GLU A 209 5.51 -4.15 10.47
C GLU A 209 4.10 -4.75 10.31
N ASP A 210 3.67 -5.03 9.07
CA ASP A 210 2.36 -5.65 8.79
C ASP A 210 2.21 -7.01 9.49
N ALA A 211 3.23 -7.87 9.44
CA ALA A 211 3.21 -9.18 10.09
C ALA A 211 3.07 -9.06 11.62
N LEU A 212 3.81 -8.13 12.25
CA LEU A 212 3.73 -7.89 13.68
C LEU A 212 2.38 -7.25 14.07
N ALA A 213 1.86 -6.34 13.25
CA ALA A 213 0.56 -5.71 13.47
C ALA A 213 -0.59 -6.72 13.40
N VAL A 214 -0.58 -7.62 12.40
CA VAL A 214 -1.58 -8.69 12.28
C VAL A 214 -1.46 -9.67 13.44
N GLU A 215 -0.26 -10.07 13.83
CA GLU A 215 -0.04 -10.97 14.96
C GLU A 215 -0.51 -10.33 16.29
N HIS A 216 -0.24 -9.04 16.50
CA HIS A 216 -0.75 -8.29 17.64
C HIS A 216 -2.29 -8.23 17.63
N TRP A 217 -2.88 -7.93 16.48
CA TRP A 217 -4.33 -7.91 16.32
C TRP A 217 -4.98 -9.27 16.56
N LEU A 218 -4.39 -10.38 16.10
CA LEU A 218 -4.95 -11.72 16.37
C LEU A 218 -4.94 -12.08 17.86
N ARG A 219 -3.99 -11.55 18.63
CA ARG A 219 -3.86 -11.83 20.08
C ARG A 219 -4.76 -10.96 20.95
N HIS A 220 -4.96 -9.71 20.54
CA HIS A 220 -5.60 -8.70 21.39
C HIS A 220 -6.92 -8.19 20.79
N GLY A 221 -7.09 -8.31 19.49
CA GLY A 221 -8.31 -7.99 18.77
C GLY A 221 -9.37 -9.07 18.96
N ARG A 222 -10.63 -8.64 19.13
CA ARG A 222 -11.78 -9.54 18.97
C ARG A 222 -12.04 -9.66 17.48
N LEU A 223 -11.97 -10.89 16.94
CA LEU A 223 -12.44 -11.18 15.58
C LEU A 223 -13.97 -11.04 15.52
N THR A 224 -14.48 -9.82 15.36
CA THR A 224 -15.83 -9.64 14.83
C THR A 224 -15.75 -9.74 13.32
N ALA A 225 -16.22 -10.85 12.77
CA ALA A 225 -16.42 -10.96 11.33
C ALA A 225 -17.30 -9.79 10.86
N PRO A 226 -16.95 -9.10 9.76
CA PRO A 226 -17.82 -8.07 9.21
C PRO A 226 -19.17 -8.70 8.90
N ALA A 227 -20.25 -8.04 9.34
CA ALA A 227 -21.60 -8.46 8.98
C ALA A 227 -21.70 -8.55 7.45
N PRO A 228 -22.33 -9.59 6.88
CA PRO A 228 -22.46 -9.71 5.44
C PRO A 228 -23.09 -8.45 4.87
N VAL A 229 -22.44 -7.86 3.86
CA VAL A 229 -22.96 -6.68 3.16
C VAL A 229 -24.31 -7.08 2.56
N ARG A 230 -25.41 -6.60 3.16
CA ARG A 230 -26.73 -6.75 2.59
C ARG A 230 -26.76 -5.92 1.31
N SER A 231 -26.70 -6.58 0.16
CA SER A 231 -27.06 -5.98 -1.12
C SER A 231 -28.54 -5.62 -1.07
N GLY A 232 -28.84 -4.39 -0.67
CA GLY A 232 -30.19 -3.83 -0.81
C GLY A 232 -30.59 -3.82 -2.29
N PRO A 233 -31.86 -4.08 -2.62
CA PRO A 233 -32.32 -4.03 -4.01
C PRO A 233 -32.13 -2.61 -4.58
N PRO A 234 -31.82 -2.49 -5.88
CA PRO A 234 -31.64 -1.19 -6.52
C PRO A 234 -32.92 -0.37 -6.36
N THR A 235 -32.81 0.78 -5.70
CA THR A 235 -33.87 1.80 -5.67
C THR A 235 -34.14 2.22 -7.10
N ARG A 236 -35.29 1.81 -7.63
CA ARG A 236 -35.86 2.38 -8.85
C ARG A 236 -36.32 3.80 -8.51
N SER A 237 -35.62 4.81 -9.01
CA SER A 237 -36.18 6.15 -9.11
C SER A 237 -37.26 6.15 -10.20
N ALA A 238 -38.45 6.63 -9.84
CA ALA A 238 -39.46 7.13 -10.77
C ALA A 238 -39.18 8.61 -11.06
#